data_AF-X1DTH7-F1
#
_entry.id   AF-X1DTH7-F1
#
_cell.length_a   1.000
_cell.length_b   1.000
_cell.length_c   1.000
_cell.angle_alpha   90.00
_cell.angle_beta   90.00
_cell.angle_gamma   90.00
#
_symmetry.space_group_name_H-M   'P 1'
#
loop_
_entity.id
_entity.type
_entity.pdbx_description
1 polymer ?
#
loop_
_entity_poly.entity_id
_entity_poly.type
_entity_poly.pdbx_seq_one_letter_code
_entity_poly.pdbx_strand_id
1 'polypeptide(L)'
;METIDMDPLIPKAIWGFNGTERPGAVYLSAALAGHDQVGLPAFGIYGKDVQDQDDKTIPPDVKEKLLQFTKAGLAVATMKGKSYLSIGGVSMGIAGSQVSPSFFQDYLGMRTEYVDMSEMVRRIEEEIYDKEEYEKALLWVKENCPEGKDRNREDLKHSRSQKDTEWEMAVKMTLITRDLMIGNKRLVDLGYAEEAEAIMLLWLVSRG
;
A
#
# COMPACT_ATOMS: atom_id res chain seq x y z
N MET A 1 -15.61 -21.61 -25.15
CA MET A 1 -15.75 -20.62 -24.06
C MET A 1 -15.43 -21.18 -22.69
N GLU A 2 -15.21 -22.50 -22.54
CA GLU A 2 -15.14 -23.19 -21.25
C GLU A 2 -13.81 -23.03 -20.48
N THR A 3 -12.74 -22.50 -21.09
CA THR A 3 -11.39 -22.51 -20.49
C THR A 3 -10.82 -21.14 -20.14
N ILE A 4 -11.48 -20.04 -20.53
CA ILE A 4 -11.03 -18.68 -20.17
C ILE A 4 -11.59 -18.31 -18.79
N ASP A 5 -10.79 -17.62 -17.99
CA ASP A 5 -11.21 -17.14 -16.68
C ASP A 5 -12.16 -15.94 -16.83
N MET A 6 -13.34 -16.06 -16.22
CA MET A 6 -14.46 -15.12 -16.36
C MET A 6 -14.56 -14.10 -15.22
N ASP A 7 -13.67 -14.12 -14.21
CA ASP A 7 -13.72 -13.16 -13.09
C ASP A 7 -13.40 -11.73 -13.59
N PRO A 8 -14.33 -10.76 -13.57
CA PRO A 8 -14.06 -9.42 -14.09
C PRO A 8 -13.12 -8.58 -13.21
N LEU A 9 -12.84 -9.00 -11.97
CA LEU A 9 -12.21 -8.16 -10.95
C LEU A 9 -10.72 -8.40 -10.75
N ILE A 10 -10.14 -9.38 -11.44
CA ILE A 10 -8.72 -9.72 -11.31
C ILE A 10 -7.96 -9.51 -12.62
N PRO A 11 -6.71 -9.00 -12.56
CA PRO A 11 -5.82 -9.00 -13.71
C PRO A 11 -5.52 -10.44 -14.15
N LYS A 12 -5.49 -10.68 -15.46
CA LYS A 12 -5.26 -12.01 -16.05
C LYS A 12 -4.20 -11.95 -17.13
N ALA A 13 -3.41 -13.01 -17.26
CA ALA A 13 -2.48 -13.20 -18.35
C ALA A 13 -2.52 -14.64 -18.85
N ILE A 14 -2.29 -14.82 -20.16
CA ILE A 14 -2.22 -16.11 -20.82
C ILE A 14 -0.86 -16.20 -21.50
N TRP A 15 -0.08 -17.24 -21.18
CA TRP A 15 1.16 -17.55 -21.89
C TRP A 15 0.92 -18.70 -22.87
N GLY A 16 1.07 -18.40 -24.16
CA GLY A 16 1.05 -19.40 -25.22
C GLY A 16 2.47 -19.85 -25.56
N PHE A 17 2.74 -21.16 -25.44
CA PHE A 17 4.00 -21.75 -25.90
C PHE A 17 4.16 -21.55 -27.42
N ASN A 18 5.32 -21.05 -27.84
CA ASN A 18 5.65 -20.83 -29.25
C ASN A 18 6.33 -22.08 -29.83
N GLY A 19 5.54 -23.12 -30.14
CA GLY A 19 6.03 -24.35 -30.75
C GLY A 19 5.21 -24.74 -31.97
N THR A 20 5.80 -25.53 -32.86
CA THR A 20 5.16 -26.01 -34.09
C THR A 20 4.25 -27.22 -33.84
N GLU A 21 4.68 -28.16 -33.01
CA GLU A 21 3.96 -29.41 -32.67
C GLU A 21 2.89 -29.19 -31.61
N ARG A 22 3.02 -28.10 -30.85
CA ARG A 22 2.10 -27.65 -29.80
C ARG A 22 1.66 -26.22 -30.13
N PRO A 23 0.50 -26.03 -30.78
CA PRO A 23 0.06 -24.71 -31.26
C PRO A 23 -0.47 -23.82 -30.12
N GLY A 24 0.36 -23.58 -29.09
CA GLY A 24 0.02 -22.75 -27.93
C GLY A 24 -0.27 -21.29 -28.31
N ALA A 25 0.40 -20.79 -29.35
CA ALA A 25 0.13 -19.47 -29.95
C ALA A 25 -1.30 -19.35 -30.52
N VAL A 26 -1.84 -20.43 -31.08
CA VAL A 26 -3.19 -20.45 -31.66
C VAL A 26 -4.23 -20.39 -30.56
N TYR A 27 -4.04 -21.17 -29.48
CA TYR A 27 -4.88 -21.08 -28.30
C TYR A 27 -4.83 -19.67 -27.69
N LEU A 28 -3.63 -19.10 -27.54
CA LEU A 28 -3.44 -17.75 -27.02
C LEU A 28 -4.29 -16.72 -27.79
N SER A 29 -4.17 -16.69 -29.11
CA SER A 29 -4.93 -15.75 -29.95
C SER A 29 -6.44 -15.98 -29.86
N ALA A 30 -6.90 -17.24 -29.86
CA ALA A 30 -8.32 -17.56 -29.73
C ALA A 30 -8.88 -17.18 -28.34
N ALA A 31 -8.10 -17.40 -27.28
CA ALA A 31 -8.49 -17.06 -25.91
C ALA A 31 -8.55 -15.53 -25.72
N LEU A 32 -7.57 -14.79 -26.24
CA LEU A 32 -7.58 -13.32 -26.20
C LEU A 32 -8.75 -12.74 -26.99
N ALA A 33 -9.03 -13.27 -28.19
CA ALA A 33 -10.22 -12.86 -28.95
C ALA A 33 -11.52 -13.16 -28.19
N GLY A 34 -11.58 -14.28 -27.47
CA GLY A 34 -12.68 -14.61 -26.58
C GLY A 34 -12.84 -13.60 -25.43
N HIS A 35 -11.74 -13.24 -24.77
CA HIS A 35 -11.68 -12.20 -23.73
C HIS A 35 -12.15 -10.84 -24.25
N ASP A 36 -11.70 -10.43 -25.43
CA ASP A 36 -12.10 -9.17 -26.07
C ASP A 36 -13.60 -9.18 -26.42
N GLN A 37 -14.12 -10.32 -26.91
CA GLN A 37 -15.53 -10.46 -27.28
C GLN A 37 -16.48 -10.30 -26.08
N VAL A 38 -16.08 -10.74 -24.89
CA VAL A 38 -16.89 -10.63 -23.67
C VAL A 38 -16.55 -9.41 -22.81
N GLY A 39 -15.59 -8.59 -23.24
CA GLY A 39 -15.19 -7.38 -22.52
C GLY A 39 -14.41 -7.65 -21.22
N LEU A 40 -13.61 -8.73 -21.19
CA LEU A 40 -12.78 -9.10 -20.05
C LEU A 40 -11.29 -9.03 -20.43
N PRO A 41 -10.61 -7.89 -20.25
CA PRO A 41 -9.22 -7.72 -20.69
C PRO A 41 -8.26 -8.77 -20.09
N ALA A 42 -7.38 -9.31 -20.92
CA ALA A 42 -6.32 -10.24 -20.54
C ALA A 42 -5.01 -9.92 -21.27
N PHE A 43 -3.87 -10.16 -20.60
CA PHE A 43 -2.55 -9.93 -21.18
C PHE A 43 -2.06 -11.16 -21.95
N GLY A 44 -1.63 -10.95 -23.20
CA GLY A 44 -0.99 -12.00 -23.99
C GLY A 44 0.51 -12.05 -23.78
N ILE A 45 1.03 -13.22 -23.40
CA ILE A 45 2.46 -13.48 -23.28
C ILE A 45 2.86 -14.48 -24.36
N TYR A 46 3.70 -14.02 -25.29
CA TYR A 46 4.20 -14.80 -26.40
C TYR A 46 5.71 -14.58 -26.56
N GLY A 47 6.45 -15.67 -26.68
CA GLY A 47 7.89 -15.67 -26.90
C GLY A 47 8.21 -15.42 -28.37
N LYS A 48 9.25 -14.64 -28.64
CA LYS A 48 9.64 -14.25 -30.01
C LYS A 48 10.14 -15.42 -30.86
N ASP A 49 10.87 -16.35 -30.25
CA ASP A 49 11.54 -17.45 -30.93
C ASP A 49 10.72 -18.74 -30.78
N VAL A 50 10.72 -19.58 -31.82
CA VAL A 50 10.10 -20.91 -31.78
C VAL A 50 10.94 -21.82 -30.88
N GLN A 51 10.28 -22.58 -30.00
CA GLN A 51 10.86 -23.54 -29.08
C GLN A 51 10.47 -24.97 -29.46
N ASP A 52 11.42 -25.89 -29.35
CA ASP A 52 11.18 -27.32 -29.53
C ASP A 52 10.24 -27.85 -28.44
N GLN A 53 9.43 -28.85 -28.76
CA GLN A 53 8.43 -29.40 -27.83
C GLN A 53 9.00 -29.85 -26.48
N ASP A 54 10.26 -30.33 -26.46
CA ASP A 54 10.92 -30.82 -25.24
C ASP A 54 11.72 -29.75 -24.49
N ASP A 55 11.77 -28.52 -25.02
CA ASP A 55 12.41 -27.37 -24.36
C ASP A 55 11.55 -26.90 -23.17
N LYS A 56 12.10 -27.06 -21.96
CA LYS A 56 11.46 -26.68 -20.70
C LYS A 56 11.97 -25.34 -20.17
N THR A 57 12.81 -24.64 -20.92
CA THR A 57 13.33 -23.34 -20.51
C THR A 57 12.30 -22.25 -20.79
N ILE A 58 12.25 -21.25 -19.89
CA ILE A 58 11.44 -20.05 -20.10
C ILE A 58 12.33 -19.02 -20.79
N PRO A 59 12.00 -18.56 -22.02
CA PRO A 59 12.77 -17.55 -22.72
C PRO A 59 12.89 -16.24 -21.91
N PRO A 60 14.00 -15.48 -22.05
CA PRO A 60 14.19 -14.24 -21.31
C PRO A 60 13.08 -13.19 -21.52
N ASP A 61 12.55 -13.06 -22.73
CA ASP A 61 11.46 -12.13 -23.07
C ASP A 61 10.11 -12.55 -22.47
N VAL A 62 9.83 -13.85 -22.44
CA VAL A 62 8.65 -14.41 -21.74
C VAL A 62 8.79 -14.18 -20.23
N LYS A 63 9.97 -14.45 -19.66
CA LYS A 63 10.24 -14.26 -18.23
C LYS A 63 10.04 -12.80 -17.81
N GLU A 64 10.51 -11.85 -18.60
CA GLU A 64 10.31 -10.42 -18.35
C GLU A 64 8.82 -10.07 -18.26
N LYS A 65 8.03 -10.48 -19.26
CA LYS A 65 6.57 -10.23 -19.31
C LYS A 65 5.84 -10.87 -18.13
N LEU A 66 6.18 -12.11 -17.77
CA LEU A 66 5.60 -12.81 -16.62
C LEU A 66 5.88 -12.05 -15.32
N LEU A 67 7.13 -11.64 -15.09
CA LEU A 67 7.52 -10.92 -13.88
C LEU A 67 6.89 -9.52 -13.82
N GLN A 68 6.83 -8.81 -14.94
CA GLN A 68 6.19 -7.49 -15.03
C GLN A 68 4.70 -7.59 -14.71
N PHE A 69 3.98 -8.51 -15.37
CA PHE A 69 2.56 -8.75 -15.11
C PHE A 69 2.32 -9.12 -13.65
N THR A 70 3.11 -10.06 -13.11
CA THR A 70 2.94 -10.54 -11.73
C THR A 70 3.16 -9.41 -10.73
N LYS A 71 4.20 -8.58 -10.91
CA LYS A 71 4.46 -7.42 -10.03
C LYS A 71 3.32 -6.41 -10.07
N ALA A 72 2.80 -6.09 -11.25
CA ALA A 72 1.68 -5.17 -11.40
C ALA A 72 0.39 -5.75 -10.79
N GLY A 73 0.08 -7.02 -11.06
CA GLY A 73 -1.07 -7.71 -10.50
C GLY A 73 -1.04 -7.79 -8.97
N LEU A 74 0.13 -8.08 -8.39
CA LEU A 74 0.33 -8.07 -6.94
C LEU A 74 0.07 -6.70 -6.32
N ALA A 75 0.52 -5.62 -6.96
CA ALA A 75 0.25 -4.26 -6.48
C ALA A 75 -1.27 -3.97 -6.43
N VAL A 76 -1.99 -4.30 -7.52
CA VAL A 76 -3.46 -4.14 -7.59
C VAL A 76 -4.15 -4.97 -6.50
N ALA A 77 -3.78 -6.25 -6.37
CA ALA A 77 -4.37 -7.14 -5.37
C ALA A 77 -4.09 -6.70 -3.92
N THR A 78 -2.92 -6.11 -3.67
CA THR A 78 -2.51 -5.65 -2.34
C THR A 78 -3.30 -4.42 -1.88
N MET A 79 -3.62 -3.50 -2.80
CA MET A 79 -4.40 -2.31 -2.49
C MET A 79 -5.87 -2.64 -2.18
N LYS A 80 -6.44 -3.61 -2.88
CA LYS A 80 -7.86 -3.96 -2.76
C LYS A 80 -8.26 -4.29 -1.32
N GLY A 81 -9.34 -3.67 -0.85
CA GLY A 81 -9.88 -3.83 0.50
C GLY A 81 -9.15 -3.05 1.60
N LYS A 82 -8.01 -2.41 1.30
CA LYS A 82 -7.30 -1.55 2.25
C LYS A 82 -7.97 -0.18 2.36
N SER A 83 -7.59 0.59 3.37
CA SER A 83 -8.06 1.96 3.57
C SER A 83 -6.96 2.97 3.26
N TYR A 84 -7.33 4.12 2.72
CA TYR A 84 -6.55 5.34 2.81
C TYR A 84 -7.02 6.14 4.02
N LEU A 85 -6.12 6.47 4.95
CA LEU A 85 -6.42 7.29 6.12
C LEU A 85 -6.02 8.75 5.85
N SER A 86 -7.02 9.65 5.85
CA SER A 86 -6.82 11.09 5.85
C SER A 86 -6.76 11.60 7.28
N ILE A 87 -5.57 12.01 7.73
CA ILE A 87 -5.40 12.73 9.00
C ILE A 87 -5.43 14.23 8.70
N GLY A 88 -6.51 14.89 9.08
CA GLY A 88 -6.86 16.24 8.65
C GLY A 88 -7.62 16.25 7.31
N GLY A 89 -7.59 17.41 6.64
CA GLY A 89 -8.29 17.66 5.38
C GLY A 89 -7.41 18.34 4.34
N VAL A 90 -7.98 19.32 3.63
CA VAL A 90 -7.25 20.05 2.58
C VAL A 90 -6.12 20.88 3.19
N SER A 91 -4.91 20.71 2.67
CA SER A 91 -3.74 21.48 3.05
C SER A 91 -3.52 22.61 2.06
N MET A 92 -3.74 23.86 2.50
CA MET A 92 -3.43 25.09 1.74
C MET A 92 -4.04 25.15 0.31
N GLY A 93 -5.19 24.52 0.09
CA GLY A 93 -5.84 24.48 -1.22
C GLY A 93 -5.16 23.56 -2.25
N ILE A 94 -4.25 22.68 -1.82
CA ILE A 94 -3.58 21.73 -2.70
C ILE A 94 -4.60 20.69 -3.18
N ALA A 95 -4.82 20.63 -4.49
CA ALA A 95 -5.81 19.74 -5.10
C ALA A 95 -5.64 18.26 -4.69
N GLY A 96 -4.41 17.77 -4.59
CA GLY A 96 -4.13 16.38 -4.17
C GLY A 96 -4.48 16.05 -2.71
N SER A 97 -4.68 17.07 -1.86
CA SER A 97 -5.16 16.89 -0.47
C SER A 97 -6.69 16.92 -0.36
N GLN A 98 -7.38 17.27 -1.44
CA GLN A 98 -8.83 17.10 -1.53
C GLN A 98 -9.13 15.65 -1.89
N VAL A 99 -9.25 14.82 -0.87
CA VAL A 99 -9.46 13.37 -1.01
C VAL A 99 -10.76 13.10 -1.78
N SER A 100 -10.67 12.26 -2.82
CA SER A 100 -11.80 11.81 -3.64
C SER A 100 -12.10 10.33 -3.36
N PRO A 101 -13.10 10.01 -2.51
CA PRO A 101 -13.44 8.62 -2.19
C PRO A 101 -13.76 7.75 -3.40
N SER A 102 -14.44 8.30 -4.41
CA SER A 102 -14.80 7.55 -5.61
C SER A 102 -13.58 7.07 -6.39
N PHE A 103 -12.50 7.86 -6.44
CA PHE A 103 -11.26 7.41 -7.04
C PHE A 103 -10.69 6.17 -6.32
N PHE A 104 -10.60 6.21 -4.99
CA PHE A 104 -10.09 5.08 -4.20
C PHE A 104 -10.99 3.84 -4.33
N GLN A 105 -12.31 4.03 -4.28
CA GLN A 105 -13.28 2.94 -4.36
C GLN A 105 -13.33 2.31 -5.76
N ASP A 106 -13.53 3.12 -6.79
CA ASP A 106 -13.83 2.64 -8.15
C ASP A 106 -12.58 2.10 -8.86
N TYR A 107 -11.42 2.73 -8.65
CA TYR A 107 -10.19 2.37 -9.36
C TYR A 107 -9.28 1.44 -8.55
N LEU A 108 -9.19 1.64 -7.24
CA LEU A 108 -8.24 0.90 -6.39
C LEU A 108 -8.93 -0.17 -5.53
N GLY A 109 -10.27 -0.19 -5.48
CA GLY A 109 -11.02 -1.05 -4.58
C GLY A 109 -10.69 -0.79 -3.11
N MET A 110 -10.30 0.44 -2.78
CA MET A 110 -9.90 0.90 -1.44
C MET A 110 -11.05 1.65 -0.76
N ARG A 111 -11.02 1.67 0.57
CA ARG A 111 -11.87 2.54 1.40
C ARG A 111 -11.15 3.83 1.74
N THR A 112 -11.89 4.83 2.17
CA THR A 112 -11.34 6.11 2.65
C THR A 112 -11.83 6.38 4.05
N GLU A 113 -10.91 6.61 4.97
CA GLU A 113 -11.17 6.84 6.39
C GLU A 113 -10.64 8.24 6.76
N TYR A 114 -11.29 8.87 7.73
CA TYR A 114 -11.04 10.27 8.06
C TYR A 114 -10.92 10.46 9.56
N VAL A 115 -9.88 11.18 9.97
CA VAL A 115 -9.65 11.57 11.35
C VAL A 115 -9.20 13.03 11.34
N ASP A 116 -9.83 13.88 12.13
CA ASP A 116 -9.38 15.26 12.29
C ASP A 116 -8.07 15.33 13.09
N MET A 117 -7.24 16.35 12.84
CA MET A 117 -5.97 16.50 13.56
C MET A 117 -6.14 16.74 15.07
N SER A 118 -7.34 17.10 15.55
CA SER A 118 -7.66 17.12 16.98
C SER A 118 -7.46 15.76 17.67
N GLU A 119 -7.59 14.63 16.95
CA GLU A 119 -7.30 13.30 17.50
C GLU A 119 -5.81 13.15 17.86
N MET A 120 -4.91 13.79 17.11
CA MET A 120 -3.50 13.82 17.46
C MET A 120 -3.29 14.52 18.79
N VAL A 121 -3.94 15.68 18.98
CA VAL A 121 -3.87 16.45 20.22
C VAL A 121 -4.42 15.62 21.38
N ARG A 122 -5.60 15.01 21.21
CA ARG A 122 -6.21 14.14 22.23
C ARG A 122 -5.26 13.02 22.64
N ARG A 123 -4.72 12.26 21.69
CA ARG A 123 -3.83 11.13 22.01
C ARG A 123 -2.51 11.57 22.64
N ILE A 124 -2.02 12.77 22.34
CA ILE A 124 -0.82 13.31 22.98
C ILE A 124 -1.11 13.73 24.42
N GLU A 125 -2.17 14.50 24.65
CA GLU A 125 -2.53 15.07 25.96
C GLU A 125 -3.08 14.02 26.93
N GLU A 126 -3.89 13.08 26.44
CA GLU A 126 -4.44 11.96 27.21
C GLU A 126 -3.48 10.76 27.27
N GLU A 127 -2.28 10.90 26.69
CA GLU A 127 -1.21 9.89 26.70
C GLU A 127 -1.59 8.52 26.11
N ILE A 128 -2.34 8.54 25.00
CA ILE A 128 -2.85 7.37 24.27
C ILE A 128 -1.81 6.88 23.26
N TYR A 129 -0.74 6.31 23.78
CA TYR A 129 0.34 5.66 23.04
C TYR A 129 1.13 4.76 24.00
N ASP A 130 1.93 3.82 23.47
CA ASP A 130 2.81 3.01 24.32
C ASP A 130 3.98 3.88 24.84
N LYS A 131 3.93 4.22 26.14
CA LYS A 131 4.98 5.02 26.80
C LYS A 131 6.33 4.31 26.86
N GLU A 132 6.35 2.99 27.00
CA GLU A 132 7.60 2.22 27.04
C GLU A 132 8.28 2.23 25.66
N GLU A 133 7.49 2.15 24.60
CA GLU A 133 7.99 2.31 23.24
C GLU A 133 8.47 3.73 22.98
N TYR A 134 7.72 4.75 23.42
CA TYR A 134 8.09 6.15 23.31
C TYR A 134 9.47 6.44 23.92
N GLU A 135 9.76 5.96 25.14
CA GLU A 135 11.06 6.17 25.78
C GLU A 135 12.21 5.54 24.96
N LYS A 136 12.00 4.32 24.45
CA LYS A 136 12.98 3.65 23.59
C LYS A 136 13.19 4.40 22.28
N ALA A 137 12.10 4.87 21.66
CA ALA A 137 12.14 5.62 20.41
C ALA A 137 12.87 6.96 20.59
N LEU A 138 12.59 7.69 21.68
CA LEU A 138 13.23 8.97 21.95
C LEU A 138 14.74 8.81 22.22
N LEU A 139 15.14 7.77 22.96
CA LEU A 139 16.55 7.43 23.15
C LEU A 139 17.24 7.12 21.81
N TRP A 140 16.59 6.30 20.98
CA TRP A 140 17.11 5.97 19.65
C TRP A 140 17.25 7.21 18.76
N VAL A 141 16.26 8.11 18.77
CA VAL A 141 16.30 9.38 18.02
C VAL A 141 17.47 10.24 18.48
N LYS A 142 17.68 10.37 19.79
CA LYS A 142 18.82 11.15 20.33
C LYS A 142 20.18 10.59 19.91
N GLU A 143 20.29 9.26 19.78
CA GLU A 143 21.53 8.59 19.37
C GLU A 143 21.75 8.64 17.84
N ASN A 144 20.68 8.54 17.04
CA ASN A 144 20.80 8.27 15.60
C ASN A 144 20.37 9.44 14.70
N CYS A 145 19.67 10.45 15.22
CA CYS A 145 19.17 11.59 14.45
C CYS A 145 19.89 12.88 14.88
N PRO A 146 21.09 13.17 14.34
CA PRO A 146 21.80 14.39 14.69
C PRO A 146 21.04 15.64 14.22
N GLU A 147 20.78 16.59 15.13
CA GLU A 147 20.10 17.84 14.81
C GLU A 147 20.95 18.71 13.86
N GLY A 148 20.33 19.15 12.75
CA GLY A 148 20.98 20.01 11.76
C GLY A 148 21.19 21.45 12.25
N LYS A 149 22.00 22.21 11.49
CA LYS A 149 22.20 23.64 11.78
C LYS A 149 20.88 24.41 11.64
N ASP A 150 20.50 25.12 12.71
CA ASP A 150 19.36 26.04 12.71
C ASP A 150 19.64 27.28 11.85
N ARG A 151 18.82 27.49 10.82
CA ARG A 151 18.92 28.60 9.86
C ARG A 151 17.88 29.69 10.09
N ASN A 152 17.06 29.57 11.14
CA ASN A 152 16.14 30.64 11.51
C ASN A 152 16.93 31.89 11.91
N ARG A 153 16.29 33.05 11.74
CA ARG A 153 16.80 34.33 12.28
C ARG A 153 16.97 34.19 13.80
N GLU A 154 18.01 34.79 14.39
CA GLU A 154 18.38 34.54 15.80
C GLU A 154 17.23 34.79 16.80
N ASP A 155 16.38 35.79 16.56
CA ASP A 155 15.19 36.11 17.36
C ASP A 155 14.02 35.13 17.19
N LEU A 156 14.06 34.29 16.14
CA LEU A 156 13.09 33.23 15.89
C LEU A 156 13.60 31.84 16.28
N LYS A 157 14.87 31.73 16.69
CA LYS A 157 15.42 30.44 17.11
C LYS A 157 14.80 30.02 18.42
N HIS A 158 14.29 28.81 18.44
CA HIS A 158 13.80 28.19 19.66
C HIS A 158 14.97 27.84 20.60
N SER A 159 14.70 27.97 21.90
CA SER A 159 15.62 27.53 22.94
C SER A 159 15.84 26.01 22.88
N ARG A 160 16.92 25.52 23.49
CA ARG A 160 17.21 24.06 23.56
C ARG A 160 16.03 23.29 24.16
N SER A 161 15.45 23.79 25.26
CA SER A 161 14.29 23.18 25.92
C SER A 161 13.08 23.06 24.98
N GLN A 162 12.75 24.12 24.23
CA GLN A 162 11.65 24.08 23.26
C GLN A 162 11.90 23.04 22.16
N LYS A 163 13.12 23.00 21.63
CA LYS A 163 13.50 22.01 20.61
C LYS A 163 13.45 20.58 21.14
N ASP A 164 13.80 20.37 22.41
CA ASP A 164 13.70 19.04 23.02
C ASP A 164 12.24 18.60 23.12
N THR A 165 11.33 19.50 23.50
CA THR A 165 9.88 19.23 23.48
C THR A 165 9.34 18.99 22.06
N GLU A 166 9.86 19.69 21.05
CA GLU A 166 9.52 19.45 19.65
C GLU A 166 9.95 18.05 19.17
N TRP A 167 11.12 17.58 19.60
CA TRP A 167 11.55 16.20 19.35
C TRP A 167 10.62 15.18 20.00
N GLU A 168 10.24 15.40 21.26
CA GLU A 168 9.27 14.55 21.96
C GLU A 168 7.92 14.51 21.22
N MET A 169 7.44 15.67 20.80
CA MET A 169 6.21 15.81 20.01
C MET A 169 6.30 15.03 18.69
N ALA A 170 7.40 15.17 17.93
CA ALA A 170 7.59 14.47 16.67
C ALA A 170 7.59 12.95 16.84
N VAL A 171 8.21 12.43 17.90
CA VAL A 171 8.21 11.00 18.22
C VAL A 171 6.78 10.53 18.55
N LYS A 172 6.06 11.24 19.42
CA LYS A 172 4.67 10.91 19.78
C LYS A 172 3.76 10.93 18.55
N MET A 173 3.84 11.96 17.72
CA MET A 173 3.08 12.05 16.47
C MET A 173 3.37 10.88 15.53
N THR A 174 4.62 10.41 15.46
CA THR A 174 5.00 9.26 14.65
C THR A 174 4.35 7.97 15.15
N LEU A 175 4.42 7.71 16.45
CA LEU A 175 3.80 6.54 17.07
C LEU A 175 2.29 6.55 16.90
N ILE A 176 1.64 7.67 17.19
CA ILE A 176 0.19 7.81 17.06
C ILE A 176 -0.26 7.64 15.61
N THR A 177 0.44 8.23 14.65
CA THR A 177 0.12 8.08 13.22
C THR A 177 0.18 6.61 12.81
N ARG A 178 1.21 5.88 13.25
CA ARG A 178 1.33 4.44 13.00
C ARG A 178 0.18 3.67 13.65
N ASP A 179 -0.13 3.97 14.91
CA ASP A 179 -1.19 3.28 15.65
C ASP A 179 -2.57 3.51 15.01
N LEU A 180 -2.85 4.71 14.50
CA LEU A 180 -4.04 4.98 13.69
C LEU A 180 -4.09 4.14 12.41
N MET A 181 -2.94 3.97 11.73
CA MET A 181 -2.88 3.20 10.49
C MET A 181 -3.07 1.70 10.75
N ILE A 182 -2.27 1.09 11.62
CA ILE A 182 -2.16 -0.38 11.73
C ILE A 182 -2.66 -0.94 13.07
N GLY A 183 -3.18 -0.10 13.96
CA GLY A 183 -3.61 -0.48 15.29
C GLY A 183 -2.44 -0.72 16.25
N ASN A 184 -2.74 -0.82 17.53
CA ASN A 184 -1.75 -1.16 18.56
C ASN A 184 -2.41 -1.89 19.74
N LYS A 185 -2.12 -3.19 19.87
CA LYS A 185 -2.69 -4.04 20.93
C LYS A 185 -2.34 -3.57 22.34
N ARG A 186 -1.24 -2.84 22.53
CA ARG A 186 -0.84 -2.30 23.83
C ARG A 186 -1.83 -1.27 24.35
N LEU A 187 -2.55 -0.58 23.47
CA LEU A 187 -3.58 0.36 23.86
C LEU A 187 -4.76 -0.31 24.58
N VAL A 188 -5.03 -1.60 24.31
CA VAL A 188 -6.04 -2.38 25.05
C VAL A 188 -5.65 -2.49 26.53
N ASP A 189 -4.39 -2.80 26.82
CA ASP A 189 -3.87 -2.92 28.19
C ASP A 189 -3.91 -1.58 28.94
N LEU A 190 -3.89 -0.46 28.20
CA LEU A 190 -3.98 0.90 28.72
C LEU A 190 -5.42 1.40 28.86
N GLY A 191 -6.43 0.58 28.52
CA GLY A 191 -7.86 0.92 28.61
C GLY A 191 -8.47 1.58 27.37
N TYR A 192 -7.72 1.65 26.27
CA TYR A 192 -8.09 2.29 25.01
C TYR A 192 -8.37 1.24 23.93
N ALA A 193 -9.40 0.42 24.17
CA ALA A 193 -9.73 -0.71 23.30
C ALA A 193 -10.22 -0.28 21.90
N GLU A 194 -10.86 0.88 21.79
CA GLU A 194 -11.28 1.45 20.50
C GLU A 194 -10.05 1.91 19.70
N GLU A 195 -9.15 2.65 20.33
CA GLU A 195 -7.95 3.20 19.69
C GLU A 195 -6.91 2.14 19.35
N ALA A 196 -6.99 0.96 19.97
CA ALA A 196 -6.18 -0.20 19.67
C ALA A 196 -6.48 -0.81 18.29
N GLU A 197 -7.71 -0.65 17.79
CA GLU A 197 -8.11 -1.17 16.49
C GLU A 197 -7.51 -0.34 15.35
N ALA A 198 -7.15 -1.04 14.26
CA ALA A 198 -6.58 -0.40 13.09
C ALA A 198 -7.66 0.26 12.23
N ILE A 199 -7.47 1.51 11.81
CA ILE A 199 -8.35 2.15 10.82
C ILE A 199 -8.05 1.59 9.41
N MET A 200 -6.81 1.19 9.14
CA MET A 200 -6.46 0.42 7.94
C MET A 200 -6.70 -1.08 8.22
N LEU A 201 -7.78 -1.65 7.69
CA LEU A 201 -8.00 -3.10 7.77
C LEU A 201 -6.90 -3.84 6.99
N LEU A 202 -5.89 -4.31 7.72
CA LEU A 202 -4.90 -5.27 7.25
C LEU A 202 -5.37 -6.70 7.54
N TRP A 203 -6.66 -7.00 7.35
CA TRP A 203 -7.17 -8.36 7.44
C TRP A 203 -6.79 -9.17 6.18
N LEU A 204 -5.60 -9.75 6.20
CA LEU A 204 -5.18 -10.88 5.35
C LEU A 204 -5.43 -12.18 6.12
N VAL A 205 -6.69 -12.50 6.42
CA VAL A 205 -7.07 -13.87 6.76
C VAL A 205 -8.08 -14.30 5.70
N SER A 206 -7.60 -15.09 4.72
CA SER A 206 -8.49 -15.88 3.90
C SER A 206 -9.27 -16.82 4.82
N ARG A 207 -10.59 -16.60 4.92
CA ARG A 207 -11.51 -17.70 5.20
C ARG A 207 -12.04 -18.16 3.85
N GLY A 208 -11.64 -19.36 3.46
CA GLY A 208 -11.98 -20.02 2.21
C GLY A 208 -10.92 -21.04 1.88
#